data_AF-A0A0G1MNA4-F1
#
_entry.id   AF-A0A0G1MNA4-F1
#
_cell.length_a   1.000
_cell.length_b   1.000
_cell.length_c   1.000
_cell.angle_alpha   90.00
_cell.angle_beta   90.00
_cell.angle_gamma   90.00
#
_symmetry.space_group_name_H-M   'P 1'
#
loop_
_entity.id
_entity.type
_entity.pdbx_description
1 polymer ?
#
loop_
_entity_poly.entity_id
_entity_poly.type
_entity_poly.pdbx_seq_one_letter_code
_entity_poly.pdbx_strand_id
1 'polypeptide(L)'
;MQVFGVAVLFYTMVTNHSFLIMKSLKRKFDQQRKCNALQSSYLCFAETVKGCGFHKRTIARGFENLVDKDDYCPAEKESIIRHLYMLTNAPRRTSGDTKSPYGGEFVIGVHQSTTNHGNTARSN
;
A
#
# COMPACT_ATOMS: atom_id res chain seq x y z
N MET A 1 -11.10 16.03 45.27
CA MET A 1 -11.33 14.98 44.24
C MET A 1 -11.98 15.59 43.00
N GLN A 2 -11.31 16.48 42.25
CA GLN A 2 -11.91 17.22 41.12
C GLN A 2 -11.04 17.34 39.87
N VAL A 3 -9.95 16.57 39.77
CA VAL A 3 -9.02 16.64 38.62
C VAL A 3 -9.13 15.49 37.62
N PHE A 4 -9.96 14.47 37.89
CA PHE A 4 -10.13 13.32 36.99
C PHE A 4 -11.06 13.58 35.79
N GLY A 5 -11.99 14.53 35.89
CA GLY A 5 -13.02 14.76 34.85
C GLY A 5 -12.47 15.32 33.53
N VAL A 6 -11.52 16.27 33.62
CA VAL A 6 -10.92 16.89 32.41
C VAL A 6 -10.00 15.91 31.68
N ALA A 7 -9.20 15.12 32.42
CA ALA A 7 -8.31 14.12 31.82
C ALA A 7 -9.09 13.05 31.03
N VAL A 8 -10.25 12.59 31.54
CA VAL A 8 -11.10 11.62 30.83
C VAL A 8 -11.73 12.22 29.57
N LEU A 9 -12.14 13.49 29.59
CA LEU A 9 -12.66 14.19 28.41
C LEU A 9 -11.59 14.41 27.33
N PHE A 10 -10.37 14.81 27.72
CA PHE A 10 -9.25 14.90 26.78
C PHE A 10 -8.85 13.52 26.23
N TYR A 11 -8.81 12.49 27.09
CA TYR A 11 -8.45 11.13 26.67
C TYR A 11 -9.50 10.54 25.72
N THR A 12 -10.79 10.76 25.98
CA THR A 12 -11.89 10.34 25.09
C THR A 12 -11.92 11.14 23.79
N MET A 13 -11.66 12.45 23.80
CA MET A 13 -11.55 13.24 22.57
C MET A 13 -10.38 12.80 21.68
N VAL A 14 -9.21 12.49 22.27
CA VAL A 14 -8.03 12.02 21.54
C VAL A 14 -8.20 10.58 21.03
N THR A 15 -8.83 9.69 21.81
CA THR A 15 -8.99 8.27 21.45
C THR A 15 -10.16 8.01 20.48
N ASN A 16 -11.26 8.76 20.56
CA ASN A 16 -12.36 8.67 19.60
C ASN A 16 -11.88 8.99 18.17
N HIS A 17 -10.98 9.97 18.02
CA HIS A 17 -10.45 10.34 16.72
C HIS A 17 -9.75 9.15 16.02
N SER A 18 -8.93 8.41 16.75
CA SER A 18 -8.22 7.23 16.22
C SER A 18 -9.18 6.09 15.84
N PHE A 19 -10.24 5.89 16.61
CA PHE A 19 -11.26 4.87 16.35
C PHE A 19 -12.09 5.21 15.10
N LEU A 20 -12.51 6.48 14.96
CA LEU A 20 -13.27 6.96 13.80
C LEU A 20 -12.44 6.86 12.52
N ILE A 21 -11.14 7.20 12.58
CA ILE A 21 -10.22 7.03 11.45
C ILE A 21 -10.17 5.57 11.01
N MET A 22 -10.01 4.62 11.94
CA MET A 22 -9.94 3.19 11.61
C MET A 22 -11.25 2.69 10.97
N LYS A 23 -12.40 3.13 11.49
CA LYS A 23 -13.72 2.80 10.91
C LYS A 23 -13.88 3.35 9.49
N SER A 24 -13.40 4.57 9.25
CA SER A 24 -13.43 5.19 7.92
C SER A 24 -12.51 4.49 6.92
N LEU A 25 -11.32 4.07 7.38
CA LEU A 25 -10.35 3.30 6.59
C LEU A 25 -10.93 1.96 6.18
N LYS A 26 -11.49 1.22 7.15
CA LYS A 26 -12.16 -0.07 6.90
C LYS A 26 -13.28 0.08 5.88
N ARG A 27 -14.12 1.11 6.00
CA ARG A 27 -15.22 1.35 5.05
C ARG A 27 -14.71 1.55 3.62
N LYS A 28 -13.65 2.35 3.44
CA LYS A 28 -13.04 2.56 2.11
C LYS A 28 -12.42 1.28 1.57
N PHE A 29 -11.72 0.54 2.43
CA PHE A 29 -11.11 -0.72 2.06
C PHE A 29 -12.15 -1.76 1.62
N ASP A 30 -13.24 -1.91 2.38
CA ASP A 30 -14.34 -2.80 2.05
C ASP A 30 -15.00 -2.41 0.72
N GLN A 31 -15.16 -1.10 0.46
CA GLN A 31 -15.65 -0.61 -0.82
C GLN A 31 -14.70 -0.98 -1.97
N GLN A 32 -13.40 -0.80 -1.77
CA GLN A 32 -12.40 -1.08 -2.80
C GLN A 32 -12.29 -2.58 -3.10
N ARG A 33 -12.36 -3.43 -2.07
CA ARG A 33 -12.40 -4.89 -2.23
C ARG A 33 -13.62 -5.36 -3.01
N LYS A 34 -14.78 -4.73 -2.81
CA LYS A 34 -16.00 -5.05 -3.58
C LYS A 34 -15.85 -4.69 -5.05
N CYS A 35 -15.19 -3.57 -5.36
CA CYS A 35 -14.96 -3.13 -6.73
C CYS A 35 -13.87 -3.96 -7.43
N ASN A 36 -12.87 -4.44 -6.68
CA ASN A 36 -11.69 -5.14 -7.20
C ASN A 36 -11.54 -6.55 -6.61
N ALA A 37 -12.56 -7.39 -6.78
CA ALA A 37 -12.62 -8.72 -6.15
C ALA A 37 -11.47 -9.68 -6.52
N LEU A 38 -10.74 -9.41 -7.61
CA LEU A 38 -9.62 -10.23 -8.11
C LEU A 38 -8.24 -9.75 -7.65
N GLN A 39 -8.15 -8.63 -6.92
CA GLN A 39 -6.86 -8.08 -6.46
C GLN A 39 -6.49 -8.61 -5.08
N SER A 40 -5.18 -8.68 -4.80
CA SER A 40 -4.68 -9.02 -3.46
C SER A 40 -5.15 -7.98 -2.44
N SER A 41 -5.32 -8.42 -1.18
CA SER A 41 -5.73 -7.55 -0.09
C SER A 41 -4.70 -6.43 0.15
N TYR A 42 -3.41 -6.70 -0.12
CA TYR A 42 -2.35 -5.70 -0.12
C TYR A 42 -2.60 -4.57 -1.14
N LEU A 43 -2.87 -4.91 -2.41
CA LEU A 43 -3.09 -3.91 -3.46
C LEU A 43 -4.32 -3.05 -3.16
N CYS A 44 -5.41 -3.67 -2.70
CA CYS A 44 -6.60 -2.93 -2.26
C CYS A 44 -6.28 -1.98 -1.10
N PHE A 45 -5.46 -2.40 -0.15
CA PHE A 45 -5.06 -1.58 0.97
C PHE A 45 -4.16 -0.42 0.55
N ALA A 46 -3.19 -0.66 -0.33
CA ALA A 46 -2.28 0.34 -0.87
C ALA A 46 -3.03 1.47 -1.58
N GLU A 47 -3.98 1.15 -2.46
CA GLU A 47 -4.82 2.15 -3.13
C GLU A 47 -5.74 2.88 -2.14
N THR A 48 -6.18 2.22 -1.07
CA THR A 48 -7.01 2.85 -0.03
C THR A 48 -6.23 3.91 0.77
N VAL A 49 -4.94 3.69 1.06
CA VAL A 49 -4.13 4.61 1.89
C VAL A 49 -3.41 5.69 1.09
N LYS A 50 -3.32 5.52 -0.24
CA LYS A 50 -2.65 6.44 -1.16
C LYS A 50 -3.28 7.83 -1.10
N GLY A 51 -2.45 8.85 -0.87
CA GLY A 51 -2.87 10.26 -0.82
C GLY A 51 -3.87 10.62 0.28
N CYS A 52 -4.07 9.77 1.31
CA CYS A 52 -5.03 10.02 2.38
C CYS A 52 -4.44 10.67 3.65
N GLY A 53 -3.11 10.90 3.72
CA GLY A 53 -2.47 11.55 4.87
C GLY A 53 -2.54 10.79 6.21
N PHE A 54 -2.82 9.49 6.23
CA PHE A 54 -2.82 8.68 7.45
C PHE A 54 -1.46 8.60 8.16
N HIS A 55 -1.50 8.65 9.49
CA HIS A 55 -0.32 8.42 10.31
C HIS A 55 0.16 6.96 10.21
N LYS A 56 1.49 6.74 10.23
CA LYS A 56 2.13 5.41 10.28
C LYS A 56 1.45 4.40 11.23
N ARG A 57 1.05 4.81 12.45
CA ARG A 57 0.39 3.92 13.43
C ARG A 57 -0.99 3.44 12.96
N THR A 58 -1.75 4.30 12.29
CA THR A 58 -3.04 3.95 11.69
C THR A 58 -2.85 2.98 10.54
N ILE A 59 -1.85 3.22 9.69
CA ILE A 59 -1.52 2.33 8.56
C ILE A 59 -1.12 0.96 9.08
N ALA A 60 -0.23 0.88 10.08
CA ALA A 60 0.20 -0.40 10.67
C ALA A 60 -0.97 -1.20 11.24
N ARG A 61 -1.86 -0.55 12.00
CA ARG A 61 -3.06 -1.20 12.56
C ARG A 61 -4.05 -1.61 11.47
N GLY A 62 -4.22 -0.79 10.43
CA GLY A 62 -5.09 -1.11 9.31
C GLY A 62 -4.57 -2.31 8.54
N PHE A 63 -3.27 -2.31 8.22
CA PHE A 63 -2.58 -3.38 7.51
C PHE A 63 -2.76 -4.72 8.23
N GLU A 64 -2.48 -4.77 9.53
CA GLU A 64 -2.59 -6.00 10.31
C GLU A 64 -4.02 -6.54 10.46
N ASN A 65 -5.03 -5.66 10.43
CA ASN A 65 -6.43 -6.06 10.61
C ASN A 65 -7.19 -6.31 9.28
N LEU A 66 -6.70 -5.77 8.17
CA LEU A 66 -7.43 -5.74 6.90
C LEU A 66 -6.73 -6.50 5.76
N VAL A 67 -5.40 -6.61 5.81
CA VAL A 67 -4.61 -7.37 4.84
C VAL A 67 -4.49 -8.80 5.33
N ASP A 68 -4.74 -9.74 4.42
CA ASP A 68 -4.59 -11.16 4.70
C ASP A 68 -3.12 -11.49 5.04
N LYS A 69 -2.91 -12.39 6.00
CA LYS A 69 -1.56 -12.74 6.45
C LYS A 69 -0.79 -13.55 5.40
N ASP A 70 -1.52 -14.22 4.51
CA ASP A 70 -0.93 -14.98 3.41
C ASP A 70 -0.47 -14.07 2.25
N ASP A 71 -0.93 -12.81 2.23
CA ASP A 71 -0.58 -11.82 1.20
C ASP A 71 0.75 -11.08 1.48
N TYR A 72 1.42 -11.34 2.61
CA TYR A 72 2.71 -10.73 2.93
C TYR A 72 3.62 -11.62 3.77
N CYS A 73 4.93 -11.50 3.55
CA CYS A 73 5.90 -12.12 4.44
C CYS A 73 6.00 -11.32 5.76
N PRO A 74 5.89 -11.95 6.94
CA PRO A 74 6.04 -11.25 8.23
C PRO A 74 7.38 -10.52 8.38
N ALA A 75 8.45 -11.05 7.76
CA ALA A 75 9.77 -10.43 7.76
C ALA A 75 9.80 -9.07 7.01
N GLU A 76 8.93 -8.91 6.01
CA GLU A 76 8.85 -7.69 5.19
C GLU A 76 7.86 -6.66 5.74
N LYS A 77 7.07 -7.01 6.77
CA LYS A 77 5.99 -6.18 7.33
C LYS A 77 6.42 -4.73 7.60
N GLU A 78 7.59 -4.54 8.22
CA GLU A 78 8.07 -3.18 8.56
C GLU A 78 8.42 -2.37 7.30
N SER A 79 9.01 -3.01 6.29
CA SER A 79 9.31 -2.39 5.00
C SER A 79 8.03 -2.01 4.26
N ILE A 80 7.02 -2.89 4.27
CA ILE A 80 5.71 -2.66 3.66
C ILE A 80 5.00 -1.48 4.35
N ILE A 81 4.97 -1.43 5.68
CA ILE A 81 4.36 -0.32 6.42
C ILE A 81 5.08 0.99 6.11
N ARG A 82 6.41 0.98 6.01
CA ARG A 82 7.20 2.16 5.62
C ARG A 82 6.82 2.62 4.21
N HIS A 83 6.74 1.70 3.25
CA HIS A 83 6.34 2.00 1.88
C HIS A 83 4.93 2.60 1.80
N LEU A 84 3.96 1.99 2.50
CA LEU A 84 2.59 2.49 2.56
C LEU A 84 2.51 3.90 3.16
N TYR A 85 3.29 4.19 4.19
CA TYR A 85 3.38 5.54 4.75
C TYR A 85 3.95 6.55 3.74
N MET A 86 4.93 6.17 2.93
CA MET A 86 5.44 7.03 1.85
C MET A 86 4.37 7.28 0.79
N LEU A 87 3.61 6.26 0.38
CA LEU A 87 2.49 6.40 -0.58
C LEU A 87 1.39 7.33 -0.09
N THR A 88 1.13 7.32 1.20
CA THR A 88 0.11 8.16 1.83
C THR A 88 0.48 9.64 1.80
N ASN A 89 1.76 9.97 1.90
CA ASN A 89 2.29 11.34 1.91
C ASN A 89 2.82 11.80 0.54
N ALA A 90 2.92 10.88 -0.43
CA ALA A 90 3.37 11.24 -1.77
C ALA A 90 2.35 12.20 -2.42
N PRO A 91 2.81 13.33 -3.00
CA PRO A 91 1.94 14.16 -3.83
C PRO A 91 1.40 13.28 -4.97
N ARG A 92 0.10 13.40 -5.27
CA ARG A 92 -0.51 12.67 -6.39
C ARG A 92 0.29 13.00 -7.65
N ARG A 93 1.02 12.02 -8.19
CA ARG A 93 1.68 12.17 -9.47
C ARG A 93 0.59 12.43 -10.51
N THR A 94 0.52 13.66 -11.01
CA THR A 94 -0.08 13.92 -12.32
C THR A 94 0.75 13.11 -13.32
N SER A 95 0.09 12.52 -14.32
CA SER A 95 0.59 11.43 -15.17
C SER A 95 1.78 11.77 -16.09
N GLY A 96 2.67 12.68 -15.71
CA GLY A 96 3.79 13.18 -16.53
C GLY A 96 5.21 12.86 -16.06
N ASP A 97 5.42 12.26 -14.87
CA ASP A 97 6.78 12.04 -14.35
C ASP A 97 7.18 10.56 -14.31
N THR A 98 7.78 10.09 -15.41
CA THR A 98 8.47 8.80 -15.52
C THR A 98 9.85 8.86 -14.87
N LYS A 99 9.91 9.15 -13.58
CA LYS A 99 11.12 8.94 -12.76
C LYS A 99 10.72 8.24 -11.47
N SER A 100 10.74 6.91 -11.52
CA SER A 100 10.65 6.08 -10.32
C SER A 100 11.79 6.47 -9.36
N PRO A 101 11.51 6.82 -8.10
CA PRO A 101 12.52 7.07 -7.09
C PRO A 101 13.14 5.77 -6.57
N TYR A 102 12.64 4.61 -7.02
CA TYR A 102 13.31 3.33 -6.86
C TYR A 102 14.07 3.08 -8.15
N GLY A 103 15.32 3.53 -8.17
CA GLY A 103 16.34 3.07 -9.12
C GLY A 103 16.61 1.60 -8.83
N GLY A 104 15.80 0.75 -9.44
CA GLY A 104 15.92 -0.69 -9.43
C GLY A 104 15.31 -1.17 -10.74
N GLU A 105 16.17 -1.42 -11.70
CA GLU A 105 15.87 -2.03 -12.99
C GLU A 105 15.18 -3.37 -12.74
N PHE A 106 13.83 -3.38 -12.78
CA PHE A 106 13.07 -4.63 -12.78
C PHE A 106 13.16 -5.20 -14.19
N VAL A 107 14.29 -5.86 -14.48
CA VAL A 107 14.44 -6.73 -15.64
C VAL A 107 13.47 -7.88 -15.48
N ILE A 108 12.28 -7.76 -16.09
CA ILE A 108 11.45 -8.91 -16.40
C ILE A 108 12.18 -9.64 -17.52
N GLY A 109 13.05 -10.58 -17.13
CA GLY A 109 13.64 -11.55 -18.04
C GLY A 109 12.53 -12.45 -18.59
N VAL A 110 11.78 -11.95 -19.57
CA VAL A 110 10.98 -12.81 -20.44
C VAL A 110 11.98 -13.52 -21.33
N HIS A 111 12.32 -14.75 -20.96
CA HIS A 111 13.07 -15.68 -21.78
C HIS A 111 12.23 -16.01 -23.03
N GLN A 112 12.31 -15.16 -24.06
CA GLN A 112 11.84 -15.52 -25.38
C GLN A 112 12.94 -16.36 -26.05
N SER A 113 12.89 -17.66 -25.81
CA SER A 113 13.47 -18.64 -26.73
C SER A 113 12.77 -18.47 -28.08
N THR A 114 13.33 -17.63 -28.95
CA THR A 114 12.97 -17.66 -30.37
C THR A 114 14.05 -18.44 -31.10
N THR A 115 13.70 -19.68 -31.39
CA THR A 115 14.34 -20.52 -32.39
C THR A 115 14.39 -19.77 -33.71
N ASN A 116 15.56 -19.58 -34.31
CA ASN A 116 15.66 -19.32 -35.74
C ASN A 116 16.51 -20.39 -36.41
N HIS A 117 15.77 -21.21 -37.14
CA HIS A 117 16.18 -22.23 -38.08
C HIS A 117 16.46 -21.55 -39.43
N GLY A 118 17.55 -21.92 -40.11
CA GLY A 118 17.64 -21.85 -41.57
C GLY A 118 18.34 -20.65 -42.21
N ASN A 119 19.56 -20.92 -42.69
CA ASN A 119 20.09 -20.66 -44.04
C ASN A 119 19.84 -19.30 -44.72
N THR A 120 20.92 -18.68 -45.21
CA THR A 120 21.21 -18.59 -46.65
C THR A 120 22.60 -18.00 -46.89
N ALA A 121 23.38 -18.70 -47.70
CA ALA A 121 24.68 -18.34 -48.20
C ALA A 121 24.67 -17.05 -49.02
N ARG A 122 25.78 -16.29 -49.01
CA ARG A 122 26.32 -15.71 -50.24
C ARG A 122 27.80 -15.37 -50.11
N SER A 123 28.59 -16.15 -50.83
CA SER A 123 29.94 -15.82 -51.32
C SER A 123 29.85 -14.67 -52.33
N ASN A 124 30.70 -13.65 -52.16
CA ASN A 124 31.76 -13.31 -53.13
C ASN A 124 32.63 -12.19 -52.57
#